data_AF-A0A1H6C5L0-F1
#
_entry.id   AF-A0A1H6C5L0-F1
#
_cell.length_a   1.000
_cell.length_b   1.000
_cell.length_c   1.000
_cell.angle_alpha   90.00
_cell.angle_beta   90.00
_cell.angle_gamma   90.00
#
_symmetry.space_group_name_H-M   'P 1'
#
loop_
_entity.id
_entity.type
_entity.pdbx_description
1 polymer ?
#
loop_
_entity_poly.entity_id
_entity_poly.type
_entity_poly.pdbx_seq_one_letter_code
_entity_poly.pdbx_strand_id
1 'polypeptide(L)'
;MLEIFIVLAVLVGFIFVAIKVFVKQEDTKTYQYKIKGPVLSAAQTAFYNALKEAVGEHGVILTKVNMSSVVTPQQGTNKKQWFIANKVIARSYFDFVVCDPRTMQPRVVIEYDNGQKLDKGKVERQKLIMQVCKSAGIPLIGASVKLSYQVSKIRRLLAAHIDLIEADKEVRFCKRCGSPMIIKTATQGDFKGRRFFTCSRQPLCQYTENYNVVFDAND
;
A
#
# COMPACT_ATOMS: atom_id res chain seq x y z
N MET A 1 -23.68 23.20 -63.12
CA MET A 1 -23.31 21.77 -62.93
C MET A 1 -21.84 21.61 -62.57
N LEU A 2 -20.89 22.13 -63.36
CA LEU A 2 -19.45 21.98 -63.10
C LEU A 2 -19.00 22.47 -61.71
N GLU A 3 -19.51 23.61 -61.25
CA GLU A 3 -19.16 24.19 -59.93
C GLU A 3 -19.57 23.30 -58.75
N ILE A 4 -20.72 22.62 -58.85
CA ILE A 4 -21.22 21.71 -57.82
C ILE A 4 -20.29 20.48 -57.70
N PHE A 5 -19.76 19.99 -58.82
CA PHE A 5 -18.80 18.88 -58.83
C PHE A 5 -17.46 19.28 -58.18
N ILE A 6 -16.99 20.50 -58.41
CA ILE A 6 -15.74 21.02 -57.81
C ILE A 6 -15.88 21.11 -56.29
N VAL A 7 -16.99 21.66 -55.78
CA VAL A 7 -17.25 21.77 -54.34
C VAL A 7 -17.33 20.40 -53.67
N LEU A 8 -18.03 19.44 -54.29
CA LEU A 8 -18.11 18.07 -53.78
C LEU A 8 -16.74 17.38 -53.74
N ALA A 9 -15.92 17.54 -54.78
CA ALA A 9 -14.58 16.96 -54.82
C ALA A 9 -13.66 17.51 -53.71
N VAL A 10 -13.73 18.82 -53.45
CA VAL A 10 -12.98 19.46 -52.36
C VAL A 10 -13.46 18.97 -50.99
N LEU A 11 -14.78 18.83 -50.81
CA LEU A 11 -15.37 18.40 -49.53
C LEU A 11 -15.04 16.93 -49.24
N VAL A 12 -15.09 16.06 -50.25
CA VAL A 12 -14.63 14.67 -50.14
C VAL A 12 -13.13 14.58 -49.87
N GLY A 13 -12.32 15.40 -50.54
CA GLY A 13 -10.88 15.48 -50.29
C GLY A 13 -10.57 15.93 -48.86
N PHE A 14 -11.28 16.94 -48.36
CA PHE A 14 -11.15 17.43 -47.00
C PHE A 14 -11.57 16.38 -45.96
N ILE A 15 -12.68 15.67 -46.19
CA ILE A 15 -13.11 14.55 -45.33
C ILE A 15 -12.05 13.44 -45.34
N PHE A 16 -11.46 13.11 -46.48
CA PHE A 16 -10.43 12.07 -46.58
C PHE A 16 -9.15 12.45 -45.82
N VAL A 17 -8.73 13.72 -45.92
CA VAL A 17 -7.60 14.26 -45.16
C VAL A 17 -7.93 14.30 -43.67
N ALA A 18 -9.13 14.73 -43.28
CA ALA A 18 -9.58 14.74 -41.89
C ALA A 18 -9.59 13.32 -41.32
N ILE A 19 -10.15 12.34 -42.02
CA ILE A 19 -10.13 10.93 -41.61
C ILE A 19 -8.67 10.45 -41.45
N LYS A 20 -7.76 10.76 -42.37
CA LYS A 20 -6.34 10.37 -42.19
C LYS A 20 -5.63 11.06 -41.02
N VAL A 21 -5.95 12.31 -40.73
CA VAL A 21 -5.35 13.06 -39.62
C VAL A 21 -5.92 12.62 -38.27
N PHE A 22 -7.22 12.33 -38.21
CA PHE A 22 -7.91 11.93 -36.98
C PHE A 22 -7.87 10.42 -36.72
N VAL A 23 -7.78 9.58 -37.76
CA VAL A 23 -7.50 8.15 -37.66
C VAL A 23 -6.00 7.95 -37.65
N LYS A 24 -5.36 8.46 -36.59
CA LYS A 24 -4.02 8.02 -36.22
C LYS A 24 -4.15 6.62 -35.65
N GLN A 25 -4.20 5.61 -36.51
CA GLN A 25 -4.02 4.23 -36.10
C GLN A 25 -2.65 4.14 -35.45
N GLU A 26 -2.61 3.99 -34.11
CA GLU A 26 -1.40 3.57 -33.42
C GLU A 26 -1.08 2.17 -33.93
N ASP A 27 -0.13 2.10 -34.86
CA ASP A 27 0.29 0.87 -35.51
C ASP A 27 1.12 0.06 -34.49
N THR A 28 0.43 -0.67 -33.62
CA THR A 28 1.04 -1.49 -32.56
C THR A 28 1.89 -2.64 -33.11
N LYS A 29 1.78 -2.92 -34.42
CA LYS A 29 2.45 -4.01 -35.11
C LYS A 29 3.95 -3.83 -35.27
N THR A 30 4.50 -2.64 -35.02
CA THR A 30 5.91 -2.32 -35.31
C THR A 30 6.78 -2.16 -34.06
N TYR A 31 6.22 -2.29 -32.86
CA TYR A 31 6.99 -2.13 -31.63
C TYR A 31 7.54 -3.47 -31.14
N GLN A 32 8.86 -3.52 -30.95
CA GLN A 32 9.54 -4.66 -30.33
C GLN A 32 9.70 -4.40 -28.82
N TYR A 33 9.35 -5.39 -28.01
CA TYR A 33 9.42 -5.30 -26.54
C TYR A 33 10.44 -6.31 -26.01
N LYS A 34 11.09 -5.96 -24.90
CA LYS A 34 11.99 -6.86 -24.17
C LYS A 34 11.70 -6.82 -22.69
N ILE A 35 12.05 -7.90 -21.99
CA ILE A 35 11.99 -7.97 -20.53
C ILE A 35 12.93 -6.90 -19.95
N LYS A 36 12.41 -6.05 -19.06
CA LYS A 36 13.18 -4.98 -18.41
C LYS A 36 14.04 -5.50 -17.25
N GLY A 37 13.66 -6.63 -16.66
CA GLY A 37 14.29 -7.23 -15.48
C GLY A 37 13.24 -7.63 -14.42
N PRO A 38 13.67 -7.87 -13.17
CA PRO A 38 12.76 -8.16 -12.06
C PRO A 38 11.73 -7.04 -11.84
N VAL A 39 10.50 -7.43 -11.47
CA VAL A 39 9.41 -6.48 -11.17
C VAL A 39 9.69 -5.68 -9.89
N LEU A 40 10.35 -6.31 -8.90
CA LEU A 40 10.75 -5.72 -7.64
C LEU A 40 12.26 -5.54 -7.57
N SER A 41 12.71 -4.48 -6.89
CA SER A 41 14.12 -4.35 -6.50
C SER A 41 14.51 -5.45 -5.49
N ALA A 42 15.81 -5.69 -5.31
CA ALA A 42 16.30 -6.67 -4.33
C ALA A 42 15.78 -6.40 -2.90
N ALA A 43 15.75 -5.13 -2.49
CA ALA A 43 15.25 -4.75 -1.17
C ALA A 43 13.73 -4.92 -1.04
N GLN A 44 12.96 -4.60 -2.10
CA GLN A 44 11.52 -4.88 -2.14
C GLN A 44 11.21 -6.38 -2.19
N THR A 45 12.09 -7.18 -2.80
CA THR A 45 11.97 -8.64 -2.82
C THR A 45 12.21 -9.23 -1.43
N ALA A 46 13.22 -8.73 -0.72
CA ALA A 46 13.45 -9.11 0.68
C ALA A 46 12.25 -8.74 1.57
N PHE A 47 11.70 -7.53 1.41
CA PHE A 47 10.48 -7.13 2.10
C PHE A 47 9.29 -8.01 1.74
N TYR A 48 9.08 -8.31 0.46
CA TYR A 48 8.00 -9.18 -0.01
C TYR A 48 8.07 -10.57 0.63
N ASN A 49 9.25 -11.16 0.75
CA ASN A 49 9.41 -12.47 1.39
C ASN A 49 9.05 -12.42 2.88
N ALA A 50 9.48 -11.39 3.60
CA ALA A 50 9.11 -11.18 5.00
C ALA A 50 7.61 -10.92 5.17
N LEU A 51 7.01 -10.15 4.26
CA LEU A 51 5.59 -9.90 4.23
C LEU A 51 4.81 -11.18 3.95
N LYS A 52 5.26 -12.01 3.00
CA LYS A 52 4.67 -13.31 2.69
C LYS A 52 4.68 -14.24 3.91
N GLU A 53 5.78 -14.30 4.64
CA GLU A 53 5.87 -15.06 5.88
C GLU A 53 4.95 -14.50 6.99
N ALA A 54 4.82 -13.18 7.08
CA ALA A 54 3.96 -12.55 8.07
C ALA A 54 2.47 -12.77 7.78
N VAL A 55 2.06 -12.71 6.50
CA VAL A 55 0.69 -12.90 6.02
C VAL A 55 0.27 -14.36 6.09
N GLY A 56 1.15 -15.30 5.73
CA GLY A 56 0.81 -16.72 5.63
C GLY A 56 -0.35 -16.97 4.66
N GLU A 57 -1.25 -17.88 5.02
CA GLU A 57 -2.45 -18.21 4.23
C GLU A 57 -3.62 -17.25 4.47
N HIS A 58 -3.43 -16.22 5.29
CA HIS A 58 -4.49 -15.33 5.74
C HIS A 58 -4.70 -14.10 4.84
N GLY A 59 -3.93 -13.98 3.75
CA GLY A 59 -4.02 -12.88 2.81
C GLY A 59 -3.30 -13.13 1.50
N VAL A 60 -3.72 -12.41 0.46
CA VAL A 60 -3.07 -12.42 -0.85
C VAL A 60 -2.31 -11.12 -1.04
N ILE A 61 -1.01 -11.21 -1.36
CA ILE A 61 -0.15 -10.04 -1.59
C ILE A 61 -0.09 -9.75 -3.08
N LEU A 62 -0.59 -8.58 -3.47
CA LEU A 62 -0.45 -8.04 -4.82
C LEU A 62 0.63 -6.96 -4.83
N THR A 63 1.50 -6.95 -5.84
CA THR A 63 2.63 -6.02 -5.95
C THR A 63 2.46 -5.09 -7.14
N LYS A 64 2.91 -3.84 -7.03
CA LYS A 64 2.82 -2.84 -8.12
C LYS A 64 1.39 -2.71 -8.65
N VAL A 65 0.43 -2.62 -7.74
CA VAL A 65 -1.00 -2.53 -8.10
C VAL A 65 -1.31 -1.10 -8.52
N ASN A 66 -1.89 -0.91 -9.70
CA ASN A 66 -2.32 0.41 -10.13
C ASN A 66 -3.42 0.92 -9.18
N MET A 67 -3.33 2.17 -8.72
CA MET A 67 -4.31 2.71 -7.77
C MET A 67 -5.73 2.72 -8.36
N SER A 68 -5.89 2.95 -9.67
CA SER A 68 -7.22 2.92 -10.30
C SER A 68 -7.83 1.52 -10.39
N SER A 69 -7.08 0.47 -10.05
CA SER A 69 -7.61 -0.89 -9.90
C SER A 69 -8.12 -1.18 -8.48
N VAL A 70 -7.84 -0.29 -7.52
CA VAL A 70 -8.17 -0.46 -6.09
C VAL A 70 -9.20 0.58 -5.64
N VAL A 71 -9.07 1.82 -6.11
CA VAL A 71 -9.90 2.94 -5.71
C VAL A 71 -10.48 3.67 -6.92
N THR A 72 -11.61 4.35 -6.69
CA THR A 72 -12.23 5.25 -7.66
C THR A 72 -12.63 6.56 -6.95
N PRO A 73 -12.62 7.72 -7.62
CA PRO A 73 -13.11 8.95 -7.01
C PRO A 73 -14.56 8.80 -6.54
N GLN A 74 -14.89 9.38 -5.38
CA GLN A 74 -16.23 9.27 -4.78
C GLN A 74 -17.33 9.81 -5.70
N GLN A 75 -18.51 9.18 -5.62
CA GLN A 75 -19.72 9.66 -6.28
C GLN A 75 -20.06 11.08 -5.80
N GLY A 76 -20.44 11.98 -6.72
CA GLY A 76 -20.75 13.38 -6.43
C GLY A 76 -19.73 14.40 -6.95
N THR A 77 -18.55 13.97 -7.42
CA THR A 77 -17.68 14.87 -8.20
C THR A 77 -18.27 15.11 -9.59
N ASN A 78 -18.25 16.35 -10.08
CA ASN A 78 -18.63 16.63 -11.47
C ASN A 78 -17.72 15.80 -12.41
N LYS A 79 -18.26 15.32 -13.54
CA LYS A 79 -17.54 14.53 -14.56
C LYS A 79 -16.11 15.03 -14.80
N LYS A 80 -15.91 16.34 -14.97
CA LYS A 80 -14.57 16.93 -15.16
C LYS A 80 -13.61 16.63 -14.01
N GLN A 81 -14.05 16.84 -12.76
CA GLN A 81 -13.24 16.56 -11.57
C GLN A 81 -12.97 15.07 -11.41
N TRP A 82 -13.96 14.22 -11.69
CA TRP A 82 -13.79 12.78 -11.70
C TRP A 82 -12.69 12.35 -12.68
N PHE A 83 -12.72 12.84 -13.92
CA PHE A 83 -11.70 12.54 -14.93
C PHE A 83 -10.29 12.98 -14.49
N ILE A 84 -10.17 14.16 -13.90
CA ILE A 84 -8.89 14.67 -13.39
C ILE A 84 -8.36 13.77 -12.27
N ALA A 85 -9.19 13.46 -11.27
CA ALA A 85 -8.82 12.62 -10.15
C ALA A 85 -8.46 11.19 -10.61
N ASN A 86 -9.27 10.61 -11.49
CA ASN A 86 -9.05 9.28 -12.03
C ASN A 86 -7.73 9.19 -12.82
N LYS A 87 -7.37 10.23 -13.59
CA LYS A 87 -6.10 10.30 -14.32
C LYS A 87 -4.88 10.30 -13.40
N VAL A 88 -4.99 10.92 -12.22
CA VAL A 88 -3.91 10.98 -11.23
C VAL A 88 -3.65 9.60 -10.63
N ILE A 89 -4.70 8.90 -10.19
CA ILE A 89 -4.57 7.55 -9.63
C ILE A 89 -4.17 6.51 -10.71
N ALA A 90 -4.65 6.64 -11.95
CA ALA A 90 -4.31 5.71 -13.04
C ALA A 90 -2.82 5.73 -13.44
N ARG A 91 -2.07 6.77 -13.04
CA ARG A 91 -0.62 6.90 -13.28
C ARG A 91 0.22 6.50 -12.07
N SER A 92 -0.45 6.07 -11.00
CA SER A 92 0.16 5.83 -9.70
C SER A 92 -0.08 4.39 -9.29
N TYR A 93 0.87 3.84 -8.55
CA TYR A 93 0.83 2.45 -8.11
C TYR A 93 1.03 2.38 -6.61
N PHE A 94 0.33 1.46 -5.95
CA PHE A 94 0.69 0.98 -4.64
C PHE A 94 1.82 -0.03 -4.76
N ASP A 95 2.78 0.01 -3.85
CA ASP A 95 3.86 -0.98 -3.85
C ASP A 95 3.34 -2.37 -3.50
N PHE A 96 2.55 -2.48 -2.44
CA PHE A 96 1.89 -3.71 -2.04
C PHE A 96 0.45 -3.45 -1.59
N VAL A 97 -0.44 -4.38 -1.92
CA VAL A 97 -1.81 -4.44 -1.42
C VAL A 97 -2.03 -5.84 -0.87
N VAL A 98 -2.42 -5.95 0.40
CA VAL A 98 -2.83 -7.22 0.98
C VAL A 98 -4.35 -7.30 0.92
N CYS A 99 -4.85 -8.37 0.29
CA CYS A 99 -6.25 -8.63 0.11
C CYS A 99 -6.73 -9.79 0.99
N ASP A 100 -8.03 -9.82 1.29
CA ASP A 100 -8.68 -11.01 1.84
C ASP A 100 -8.60 -12.14 0.81
N PRO A 101 -8.19 -13.36 1.20
CA PRO A 101 -7.89 -14.44 0.27
C PRO A 101 -9.15 -15.06 -0.37
N ARG A 102 -10.35 -14.81 0.18
CA ARG A 102 -11.62 -15.37 -0.30
C ARG A 102 -12.31 -14.41 -1.27
N THR A 103 -12.21 -13.11 -1.01
CA THR A 103 -12.97 -12.07 -1.72
C THR A 103 -12.11 -11.17 -2.60
N MET A 104 -10.78 -11.23 -2.47
CA MET A 104 -9.83 -10.30 -3.09
C MET A 104 -10.03 -8.84 -2.70
N GLN A 105 -10.83 -8.55 -1.66
CA GLN A 105 -11.03 -7.19 -1.18
C GLN A 105 -9.74 -6.63 -0.57
N PRO A 106 -9.32 -5.40 -0.93
CA PRO A 106 -8.17 -4.75 -0.33
C PRO A 106 -8.38 -4.53 1.17
N ARG A 107 -7.43 -4.99 2.00
CA ARG A 107 -7.48 -4.84 3.47
C ARG A 107 -6.46 -3.83 3.98
N VAL A 108 -5.29 -3.77 3.35
CA VAL A 108 -4.24 -2.84 3.74
C VAL A 108 -3.30 -2.58 2.57
N VAL A 109 -2.89 -1.32 2.42
CA VAL A 109 -1.85 -0.87 1.50
C VAL A 109 -0.55 -0.76 2.28
N ILE A 110 0.55 -1.20 1.66
CA ILE A 110 1.89 -1.04 2.22
C ILE A 110 2.76 -0.33 1.20
N GLU A 111 3.34 0.79 1.61
CA GLU A 111 4.31 1.55 0.81
C GLU A 111 5.72 1.33 1.32
N TYR A 112 6.63 0.94 0.43
CA TYR A 112 8.01 0.70 0.80
C TYR A 112 8.85 1.97 0.59
N ASP A 113 9.47 2.43 1.67
CA ASP A 113 10.40 3.55 1.68
C ASP A 113 11.83 3.07 1.90
N ASN A 114 12.74 3.53 1.04
CA ASN A 114 14.16 3.25 1.13
C ASN A 114 14.93 4.28 2.00
N GLY A 115 14.23 5.25 2.60
CA GLY A 115 14.79 6.28 3.49
C GLY A 115 15.63 7.32 2.76
N GLN A 116 15.64 7.33 1.43
CA GLN A 116 16.38 8.32 0.67
C GLN A 116 15.64 9.66 0.64
N LYS A 117 16.41 10.75 0.49
CA LYS A 117 15.85 12.09 0.37
C LYS A 117 14.82 12.13 -0.76
N LEU A 118 13.65 12.66 -0.43
CA LEU A 118 12.55 12.79 -1.37
C LEU A 118 12.73 14.07 -2.19
N ASP A 119 12.68 13.93 -3.51
CA ASP A 119 12.47 15.06 -4.39
C ASP A 119 10.99 15.49 -4.37
N LYS A 120 10.70 16.64 -4.99
CA LYS A 120 9.34 17.19 -5.04
C LYS A 120 8.32 16.19 -5.61
N GLY A 121 8.68 15.42 -6.63
CA GLY A 121 7.78 14.44 -7.24
C GLY A 121 7.45 13.28 -6.29
N LYS A 122 8.46 12.77 -5.57
CA LYS A 122 8.26 11.71 -4.56
C LYS A 122 7.40 12.20 -3.39
N VAL A 123 7.61 13.44 -2.94
CA VAL A 123 6.78 14.06 -1.89
C VAL A 123 5.31 14.14 -2.32
N GLU A 124 5.04 14.63 -3.54
CA GLU A 124 3.65 14.72 -4.03
C GLU A 124 3.01 13.33 -4.20
N ARG A 125 3.79 12.32 -4.60
CA ARG A 125 3.30 10.93 -4.64
C ARG A 125 2.92 10.42 -3.24
N GLN A 126 3.75 10.67 -2.23
CA GLN A 126 3.42 10.25 -0.85
C GLN A 126 2.15 10.94 -0.34
N LYS A 127 2.02 12.26 -0.56
CA LYS A 127 0.79 13.00 -0.22
C LYS A 127 -0.44 12.42 -0.90
N LEU A 128 -0.33 12.08 -2.19
CA LEU A 128 -1.41 11.44 -2.94
C LEU A 128 -1.82 10.11 -2.30
N ILE A 129 -0.87 9.24 -1.96
CA ILE A 129 -1.15 7.94 -1.34
C ILE A 129 -1.87 8.11 -0.01
N MET A 130 -1.37 9.00 0.85
CA MET A 130 -1.99 9.28 2.14
C MET A 130 -3.42 9.79 1.96
N GLN A 131 -3.63 10.72 1.03
CA GLN A 131 -4.96 11.26 0.73
C GLN A 131 -5.91 10.17 0.23
N VAL A 132 -5.46 9.35 -0.73
CA VAL A 132 -6.26 8.26 -1.31
C VAL A 132 -6.63 7.22 -0.27
N CYS A 133 -5.67 6.73 0.53
CA CYS A 133 -5.92 5.73 1.54
C CYS A 133 -6.88 6.27 2.61
N LYS A 134 -6.67 7.51 3.05
CA LYS A 134 -7.54 8.18 4.04
C LYS A 134 -8.97 8.36 3.52
N SER A 135 -9.15 8.81 2.28
CA SER A 135 -10.49 9.05 1.73
C SER A 135 -11.23 7.77 1.33
N ALA A 136 -10.50 6.72 0.98
CA ALA A 136 -11.06 5.40 0.67
C ALA A 136 -11.27 4.53 1.92
N GLY A 137 -10.80 4.96 3.09
CA GLY A 137 -10.88 4.18 4.33
C GLY A 137 -9.99 2.93 4.33
N ILE A 138 -8.92 2.92 3.53
CA ILE A 138 -7.99 1.80 3.43
C ILE A 138 -6.79 2.07 4.36
N PRO A 139 -6.46 1.16 5.30
CA PRO A 139 -5.27 1.28 6.13
C PRO A 139 -3.99 1.38 5.29
N LEU A 140 -3.08 2.25 5.71
CA LEU A 140 -1.78 2.46 5.07
C LEU A 140 -0.66 2.18 6.07
N ILE A 141 0.24 1.27 5.72
CA ILE A 141 1.45 0.97 6.49
C ILE A 141 2.66 1.45 5.70
N GLY A 142 3.49 2.29 6.33
CA GLY A 142 4.83 2.60 5.84
C GLY A 142 5.81 1.49 6.20
N ALA A 143 6.45 0.90 5.21
CA ALA A 143 7.50 -0.10 5.38
C ALA A 143 8.86 0.50 5.08
N SER A 144 9.88 0.07 5.82
CA SER A 144 11.27 0.39 5.52
C SER A 144 12.09 -0.89 5.43
N VAL A 145 13.33 -0.79 4.95
CA VAL A 145 14.31 -1.89 4.97
C VAL A 145 14.35 -2.61 6.32
N LYS A 146 14.28 -1.85 7.43
CA LYS A 146 14.33 -2.42 8.79
C LYS A 146 13.15 -3.35 9.08
N LEU A 147 11.98 -3.04 8.53
CA LEU A 147 10.76 -3.82 8.74
C LEU A 147 10.86 -5.21 8.08
N SER A 148 11.64 -5.34 6.99
CA SER A 148 11.90 -6.61 6.31
C SER A 148 12.54 -7.68 7.21
N TYR A 149 13.19 -7.28 8.31
CA TYR A 149 13.83 -8.21 9.26
C TYR A 149 12.96 -8.48 10.50
N GLN A 150 11.72 -7.96 10.54
CA GLN A 150 10.87 -7.98 11.72
C GLN A 150 9.50 -8.61 11.39
N VAL A 151 9.51 -9.88 10.96
CA VAL A 151 8.29 -10.62 10.55
C VAL A 151 7.19 -10.56 11.61
N SER A 152 7.52 -10.80 12.89
CA SER A 152 6.55 -10.71 14.00
C SER A 152 5.94 -9.32 14.14
N LYS A 153 6.71 -8.25 13.86
CA LYS A 153 6.20 -6.88 13.85
C LYS A 153 5.26 -6.64 12.67
N ILE A 154 5.61 -7.13 11.48
CA ILE A 154 4.72 -7.07 10.31
C ILE A 154 3.40 -7.78 10.64
N ARG A 155 3.46 -9.01 11.17
CA ARG A 155 2.27 -9.80 11.53
C ARG A 155 1.36 -9.04 12.49
N ARG A 156 1.92 -8.40 13.53
CA ARG A 156 1.13 -7.58 14.47
C ARG A 156 0.51 -6.35 13.82
N LEU A 157 1.20 -5.67 12.91
CA LEU A 157 0.63 -4.53 12.18
C LEU A 157 -0.53 -4.97 11.28
N LEU A 158 -0.42 -6.15 10.66
CA LEU A 158 -1.45 -6.71 9.79
C LEU A 158 -2.66 -7.24 10.57
N ALA A 159 -2.45 -7.84 11.74
CA ALA A 159 -3.51 -8.40 12.60
C ALA A 159 -4.58 -7.37 13.00
N ALA A 160 -4.25 -6.06 12.99
CA ALA A 160 -5.23 -5.00 13.23
C ALA A 160 -6.21 -4.76 12.06
N HIS A 161 -5.94 -5.34 10.89
CA HIS A 161 -6.65 -5.06 9.64
C HIS A 161 -7.09 -6.32 8.88
N ILE A 162 -6.50 -7.46 9.23
CA ILE A 162 -6.79 -8.78 8.66
C ILE A 162 -7.23 -9.69 9.80
N ASP A 163 -8.54 -9.90 9.92
CA ASP A 163 -9.17 -10.61 11.04
C ASP A 163 -8.71 -12.08 11.16
N LEU A 164 -8.15 -12.63 10.08
CA LEU A 164 -7.63 -13.99 10.02
C LEU A 164 -6.18 -14.12 10.53
N ILE A 165 -5.45 -13.01 10.70
CA ILE A 165 -4.07 -13.05 11.20
C ILE A 165 -4.10 -12.92 12.72
N GLU A 166 -3.85 -14.03 13.41
CA GLU A 166 -3.54 -13.97 14.84
C GLU A 166 -2.12 -13.44 15.03
N ALA A 167 -1.96 -12.36 15.80
CA ALA A 167 -0.64 -11.93 16.22
C ALA A 167 -0.06 -12.99 17.16
N ASP A 168 1.11 -13.54 16.82
CA ASP A 168 1.81 -14.47 17.72
C ASP A 168 1.83 -13.90 19.14
N LYS A 169 1.44 -14.72 20.12
CA LYS A 169 1.65 -14.37 21.52
C LYS A 169 3.16 -14.30 21.73
N GLU A 170 3.69 -13.08 21.79
CA GLU A 170 5.10 -12.85 22.09
C GLU A 170 5.39 -13.38 23.50
N VAL A 171 5.91 -14.60 23.59
CA VAL A 171 6.28 -15.24 24.86
C VAL A 171 7.64 -14.69 25.26
N ARG A 172 7.65 -13.81 26.26
CA ARG A 172 8.88 -13.33 26.90
C ARG A 172 9.11 -14.02 28.23
N PHE A 173 10.37 -14.28 28.56
CA PHE A 173 10.77 -14.77 29.87
C PHE A 173 11.30 -13.61 30.72
N CYS A 174 10.94 -13.63 32.01
CA CYS A 174 11.34 -12.63 32.97
C CYS A 174 12.86 -12.65 33.17
N LYS A 175 13.54 -11.53 32.93
CA LYS A 175 15.00 -11.39 33.08
C LYS A 175 15.50 -11.56 34.52
N ARG A 176 14.61 -11.54 35.52
CA ARG A 176 14.96 -11.76 36.94
C ARG A 176 14.83 -13.20 37.40
N CYS A 177 13.84 -13.96 36.92
CA CYS A 177 13.53 -15.29 37.48
C CYS A 177 13.22 -16.37 36.43
N GLY A 178 13.32 -16.06 35.14
CA GLY A 178 13.11 -17.00 34.05
C GLY A 178 11.67 -17.45 33.81
N SER A 179 10.71 -17.01 34.64
CA SER A 179 9.30 -17.37 34.46
C SER A 179 8.66 -16.61 33.28
N PRO A 180 7.64 -17.20 32.62
CA PRO A 180 6.98 -16.53 31.50
C PRO A 180 6.34 -15.22 31.96
N MET A 181 6.37 -14.21 31.10
CA MET A 181 5.73 -12.93 31.34
C MET A 181 4.31 -12.90 30.76
N ILE A 182 3.42 -12.18 31.43
CA ILE A 182 2.04 -11.96 31.01
C ILE A 182 1.83 -10.48 30.71
N ILE A 183 0.94 -10.17 29.77
CA ILE A 183 0.64 -8.79 29.40
C ILE A 183 -0.51 -8.29 30.27
N LYS A 184 -0.33 -7.13 30.92
CA LYS A 184 -1.40 -6.41 31.62
C LYS A 184 -1.58 -5.03 31.01
N THR A 185 -2.79 -4.49 31.13
CA THR A 185 -3.13 -3.11 30.73
C THR A 185 -3.25 -2.27 31.99
N ALA A 186 -2.58 -1.12 32.02
CA ALA A 186 -2.71 -0.17 33.12
C ALA A 186 -4.15 0.38 33.16
N THR A 187 -4.81 0.25 34.30
CA THR A 187 -6.19 0.69 34.51
C THR A 187 -6.28 2.08 35.15
N GLN A 188 -5.18 2.55 35.76
CA GLN A 188 -5.12 3.78 36.57
C GLN A 188 -3.80 4.55 36.33
N GLY A 189 -3.79 5.83 36.67
CA GLY A 189 -2.64 6.74 36.53
C GLY A 189 -2.39 7.25 35.11
N ASP A 190 -1.28 7.98 34.93
CA ASP A 190 -0.89 8.63 33.66
C ASP A 190 -0.63 7.65 32.50
N PHE A 191 -0.50 6.36 32.82
CA PHE A 191 -0.25 5.30 31.85
C PHE A 191 -1.52 4.49 31.52
N LYS A 192 -2.71 4.92 31.93
CA LYS A 192 -3.98 4.23 31.66
C LYS A 192 -4.14 3.87 30.18
N GLY A 193 -4.48 2.60 29.91
CA GLY A 193 -4.62 2.05 28.56
C GLY A 193 -3.32 1.50 27.96
N ARG A 194 -2.14 1.79 28.54
CA ARG A 194 -0.88 1.21 28.06
C ARG A 194 -0.75 -0.24 28.52
N ARG A 195 -0.23 -1.07 27.61
CA ARG A 195 0.11 -2.47 27.91
C ARG A 195 1.53 -2.54 28.46
N PHE A 196 1.82 -3.52 29.31
CA PHE A 196 3.16 -3.83 29.78
C PHE A 196 3.27 -5.33 30.08
N PHE A 197 4.47 -5.87 29.95
CA PHE A 197 4.78 -7.23 30.41
C PHE A 197 5.04 -7.20 31.91
N THR A 198 4.44 -8.14 32.65
CA THR A 198 4.72 -8.39 34.05
C THR A 198 5.05 -9.86 34.27
N CYS A 199 5.89 -10.16 35.25
CA CYS A 199 6.22 -11.54 35.61
C CYS A 199 4.96 -12.31 36.07
N SER A 200 4.78 -13.54 35.58
CA SER A 200 3.68 -14.41 36.01
C SER A 200 3.72 -14.78 37.50
N ARG A 201 4.89 -14.68 38.15
CA ARG A 201 5.07 -14.97 39.59
C ARG A 201 4.72 -13.79 40.52
N GLN A 202 4.03 -12.75 40.06
CA GLN A 202 3.57 -11.71 41.00
C GLN A 202 2.69 -12.34 42.11
N PRO A 203 2.83 -11.93 43.38
CA PRO A 203 3.64 -10.79 43.87
C PRO A 203 5.12 -11.12 44.15
N LEU A 204 5.54 -12.39 44.11
CA LEU A 204 6.90 -12.84 44.45
C LEU A 204 8.00 -12.26 43.54
N CYS A 205 7.66 -11.95 42.29
CA CYS A 205 8.56 -11.27 41.36
C CYS A 205 7.87 -10.04 40.75
N GLN A 206 8.32 -8.84 41.13
CA GLN A 206 7.74 -7.57 40.66
C GLN A 206 8.39 -7.04 39.37
N TYR A 207 9.10 -7.89 38.62
CA TYR A 207 9.72 -7.47 37.36
C TYR A 207 8.66 -7.12 36.31
N THR A 208 8.79 -5.94 35.72
CA THR A 208 7.96 -5.46 34.61
C THR A 208 8.83 -4.93 33.49
N GLU A 209 8.39 -5.11 32.26
CA GLU A 209 9.01 -4.55 31.07
C GLU A 209 7.93 -3.86 30.24
N ASN A 210 8.26 -2.72 29.62
CA ASN A 210 7.28 -1.99 28.83
C ASN A 210 6.85 -2.83 27.61
N TYR A 211 5.54 -2.89 27.32
CA TYR A 211 5.04 -3.56 26.11
C TYR A 211 5.34 -2.75 24.86
N ASN A 212 5.86 -1.53 25.01
CA ASN A 212 6.23 -0.65 23.91
C ASN A 212 7.02 -1.42 22.84
N VAL A 213 6.27 -1.75 21.78
CA VAL A 213 6.66 -1.45 20.40
C VAL A 213 7.45 -0.16 20.47
N VAL A 214 8.71 -0.19 20.05
CA VAL A 214 9.56 1.00 19.91
C VAL A 214 8.77 2.07 19.13
N PHE A 215 8.08 2.93 19.86
CA PHE A 215 7.87 4.31 19.52
C PHE A 215 9.03 5.03 20.18
N ASP A 216 10.22 4.87 19.60
CA ASP A 216 11.21 5.92 19.72
C ASP A 216 10.69 7.05 18.82
N ALA A 217 9.72 7.80 19.34
CA ALA A 217 9.78 9.22 19.16
C ALA A 217 10.81 9.67 20.19
N ASN A 218 12.06 9.85 19.76
CA ASN A 218 13.00 10.71 20.46
C ASN A 218 13.94 11.32 19.42
N ASP A 219 14.02 12.64 19.55
CA ASP A 219 14.90 13.64 18.92
C ASP A 219 14.63 14.05 17.46
#